data_AF-A0A1Q7VC98-F1
#
_entry.id   AF-A0A1Q7VC98-F1
#
_cell.length_a   1.000
_cell.length_b   1.000
_cell.length_c   1.000
_cell.angle_alpha   90.00
_cell.angle_beta   90.00
_cell.angle_gamma   90.00
#
_symmetry.space_group_name_H-M   'P 1'
#
loop_
_entity.id
_entity.type
_entity.pdbx_description
1 polymer ?
#
loop_
_entity_poly.entity_id
_entity_poly.type
_entity_poly.pdbx_seq_one_letter_code
_entity_poly.pdbx_strand_id
1 'polypeptide(L)'
;ADHSFSPRWRPPFVSALAPEDRCHLNGIAMVDGRPKYVTALGETNTPGGWRANKAKGGVLMDIESNEILLRGLSMPHSPRWYQGKLWVLESGEGSLAAVDIERRTWQTVAQVPGFTRGIDFVGPLAFIGLSQVRESAVFSGIPLVQRLRERTCGVWVVNIETGKTVGFLRFEAGVQ
;
A
#
# COMPACT_ATOMS: atom_id res chain seq x y z
N ALA A 1 -22.37 3.08 27.84
CA ALA A 1 -22.63 3.63 26.50
C ALA A 1 -22.21 2.57 25.50
N ASP A 2 -23.16 2.05 24.73
CA ASP A 2 -22.89 1.03 23.71
C ASP A 2 -22.22 1.70 22.52
N HIS A 3 -20.95 1.37 22.26
CA HIS A 3 -20.22 1.89 21.10
C HIS A 3 -20.41 0.96 19.90
N SER A 4 -20.61 1.52 18.69
CA SER A 4 -20.72 0.74 17.44
C SER A 4 -19.40 0.10 16.98
N PHE A 5 -18.27 0.48 17.60
CA PHE A 5 -16.94 -0.04 17.28
C PHE A 5 -16.18 -0.40 18.56
N SER A 6 -15.50 -1.55 18.54
CA SER A 6 -14.57 -1.97 19.58
C SER A 6 -13.14 -1.89 19.03
N PRO A 7 -12.27 -0.98 19.53
CA PRO A 7 -10.92 -0.85 19.04
C PRO A 7 -10.12 -2.12 19.34
N ARG A 8 -9.49 -2.71 18.32
CA ARG A 8 -8.67 -3.93 18.45
C ARG A 8 -7.18 -3.67 18.49
N TRP A 9 -6.73 -2.63 17.81
CA TRP A 9 -5.33 -2.27 17.71
C TRP A 9 -5.19 -0.81 17.33
N ARG A 10 -4.06 -0.20 17.70
CA ARG A 10 -3.67 1.16 17.34
C ARG A 10 -2.14 1.23 17.36
N PRO A 11 -1.50 1.88 16.37
CA PRO A 11 -0.05 2.04 16.40
C PRO A 11 0.37 2.89 17.62
N PRO A 12 1.55 2.62 18.23
CA PRO A 12 1.97 3.24 19.48
C PRO A 12 2.24 4.75 19.34
N PHE A 13 2.54 5.23 18.12
CA PHE A 13 2.78 6.65 17.85
C PHE A 13 1.50 7.48 17.74
N VAL A 14 0.31 6.86 17.63
CA VAL A 14 -0.97 7.59 17.68
C VAL A 14 -1.40 7.69 19.14
N SER A 15 -1.63 8.90 19.67
CA SER A 15 -1.82 9.12 21.11
C SER A 15 -3.25 8.92 21.62
N ALA A 16 -4.27 9.05 20.76
CA ALA A 16 -5.68 8.85 21.13
C ALA A 16 -6.50 8.34 19.93
N LEU A 17 -7.64 7.69 20.21
CA LEU A 17 -8.64 7.39 19.18
C LEU A 17 -9.48 8.64 18.95
N ALA A 18 -9.44 9.17 17.74
CA ALA A 18 -10.17 10.35 17.30
C ALA A 18 -10.65 10.13 15.86
N PRO A 19 -11.72 10.79 15.41
CA PRO A 19 -12.21 10.73 14.03
C PRO A 19 -11.30 11.55 13.08
N GLU A 20 -10.00 11.27 13.10
CA GLU A 20 -8.95 12.00 12.41
C GLU A 20 -8.04 11.05 11.64
N ASP A 21 -7.67 11.42 10.42
CA ASP A 21 -6.71 10.68 9.61
C ASP A 21 -5.27 11.03 10.00
N ARG A 22 -4.77 10.45 11.10
CA ARG A 22 -3.46 10.82 11.67
C ARG A 22 -2.28 10.20 10.96
N CYS A 23 -2.35 8.93 10.60
CA CYS A 23 -1.25 8.17 9.98
C CYS A 23 -1.63 7.51 8.65
N HIS A 24 -2.92 7.52 8.33
CA HIS A 24 -3.50 6.82 7.19
C HIS A 24 -3.12 5.33 7.17
N LEU A 25 -3.68 4.55 8.09
CA LEU A 25 -3.58 3.09 8.06
C LEU A 25 -4.24 2.59 6.78
N ASN A 26 -3.47 1.91 5.93
CA ASN A 26 -3.82 1.77 4.53
C ASN A 26 -3.79 0.33 4.01
N GLY A 27 -3.49 -0.61 4.89
CA GLY A 27 -3.52 -2.01 4.54
C GLY A 27 -3.20 -2.91 5.72
N ILE A 28 -3.75 -4.12 5.68
CA ILE A 28 -3.55 -5.17 6.68
C ILE A 28 -3.28 -6.48 5.92
N ALA A 29 -2.22 -7.18 6.31
CA ALA A 29 -1.90 -8.52 5.85
C ALA A 29 -2.27 -9.53 6.93
N MET A 30 -2.91 -10.61 6.50
CA MET A 30 -3.25 -11.75 7.34
C MET A 30 -2.19 -12.83 7.15
N VAL A 31 -1.72 -13.42 8.25
CA VAL A 31 -0.87 -14.62 8.28
C VAL A 31 -1.60 -15.65 9.12
N ASP A 32 -1.85 -16.83 8.57
CA ASP A 32 -2.57 -17.92 9.24
C ASP A 32 -3.91 -17.47 9.88
N GLY A 33 -4.66 -16.64 9.14
CA GLY A 33 -5.96 -16.12 9.56
C GLY A 33 -5.91 -15.01 10.62
N ARG A 34 -4.71 -14.51 10.97
CA ARG A 34 -4.53 -13.47 11.99
C ARG A 34 -3.92 -12.20 11.39
N PRO A 35 -4.37 -10.99 11.78
CA PRO A 35 -3.70 -9.75 11.38
C PRO A 35 -2.25 -9.75 11.87
N LYS A 36 -1.29 -9.57 10.96
CA LYS A 36 0.13 -9.67 11.29
C LYS A 36 0.94 -8.45 10.88
N TYR A 37 0.69 -7.92 9.68
CA TYR A 37 1.39 -6.73 9.18
C TYR A 37 0.43 -5.65 8.76
N VAL A 38 0.84 -4.40 8.91
CA VAL A 38 0.10 -3.25 8.41
C VAL A 38 0.98 -2.28 7.67
N THR A 39 0.38 -1.54 6.74
CA THR A 39 1.00 -0.36 6.13
C THR A 39 0.29 0.91 6.57
N ALA A 40 1.05 1.98 6.72
CA ALA A 40 0.54 3.33 6.93
C ALA A 40 1.31 4.33 6.08
N LEU A 41 0.72 5.48 5.76
CA LEU A 41 1.39 6.49 4.92
C LEU A 41 2.33 7.42 5.71
N GLY A 42 2.30 7.36 7.04
CA GLY A 42 3.20 8.15 7.89
C GLY A 42 3.17 7.74 9.37
N GLU A 43 4.32 7.85 10.04
CA GLU A 43 4.44 7.78 11.50
C GLU A 43 4.00 9.10 12.16
N THR A 44 2.74 9.49 11.94
CA THR A 44 2.22 10.80 12.35
C THR A 44 1.04 10.70 13.31
N ASN A 45 0.91 11.70 14.19
CA ASN A 45 -0.12 11.79 15.22
C ASN A 45 -0.97 13.07 15.13
N THR A 46 -0.84 13.82 14.03
CA THR A 46 -1.61 15.04 13.76
C THR A 46 -2.58 14.79 12.60
N PRO A 47 -3.76 15.45 12.58
CA PRO A 47 -4.69 15.34 11.47
C PRO A 47 -4.01 15.58 10.12
N GLY A 48 -4.00 14.55 9.28
CA GLY A 48 -3.43 14.59 7.94
C GLY A 48 -1.91 14.73 7.85
N GLY A 49 -1.16 14.53 8.95
CA GLY A 49 0.29 14.75 9.00
C GLY A 49 1.09 13.96 7.96
N TRP A 50 0.60 12.78 7.57
CA TRP A 50 1.22 11.93 6.54
C TRP A 50 1.36 12.60 5.17
N ARG A 51 0.51 13.60 4.84
CA ARG A 51 0.49 14.25 3.51
C ARG A 51 1.80 14.95 3.17
N ALA A 52 2.50 15.49 4.18
CA ALA A 52 3.72 16.27 4.00
C ALA A 52 4.87 15.44 3.42
N ASN A 53 4.99 14.17 3.83
CA ASN A 53 6.05 13.25 3.37
C ASN A 53 5.48 12.04 2.62
N LYS A 54 4.30 12.15 2.00
CA LYS A 54 3.59 11.01 1.36
C LYS A 54 4.43 10.16 0.39
N ALA A 55 5.44 10.75 -0.26
CA ALA A 55 6.31 10.05 -1.20
C ALA A 55 7.36 9.16 -0.53
N LYS A 56 7.71 9.39 0.74
CA LYS A 56 8.77 8.66 1.46
C LYS A 56 8.45 8.41 2.95
N GLY A 57 7.22 8.69 3.37
CA GLY A 57 6.80 8.64 4.77
C GLY A 57 6.18 7.31 5.17
N GLY A 58 5.89 6.45 4.19
CA GLY A 58 5.19 5.21 4.42
C GLY A 58 5.99 4.20 5.22
N VAL A 59 5.26 3.39 5.99
CA VAL A 59 5.83 2.35 6.85
C VAL A 59 5.13 1.02 6.66
N LEU A 60 5.87 -0.05 6.97
CA LEU A 60 5.37 -1.40 7.17
C LEU A 60 5.69 -1.79 8.62
N MET A 61 4.70 -2.32 9.32
CA MET A 61 4.79 -2.57 10.76
C MET A 61 4.22 -3.95 11.12
N ASP A 62 4.85 -4.61 12.09
CA ASP A 62 4.32 -5.82 12.72
C ASP A 62 3.31 -5.44 13.82
N ILE A 63 2.13 -6.04 13.77
CA ILE A 63 1.03 -5.74 14.70
C ILE A 63 1.32 -6.26 16.11
N GLU A 64 1.97 -7.41 16.22
CA GLU A 64 2.16 -8.10 17.50
C GLU A 64 3.26 -7.45 18.33
N SER A 65 4.40 -7.14 17.70
CA SER A 65 5.52 -6.48 18.39
C SER A 65 5.42 -4.96 18.41
N ASN A 66 4.53 -4.38 17.61
CA ASN A 66 4.49 -2.96 17.29
C ASN A 66 5.80 -2.42 16.67
N GLU A 67 6.59 -3.30 16.05
CA GLU A 67 7.83 -2.89 15.42
C GLU A 67 7.62 -2.36 14.01
N ILE A 68 8.27 -1.25 13.69
CA ILE A 68 8.34 -0.73 12.32
C ILE A 68 9.47 -1.45 11.59
N LEU A 69 9.07 -2.31 10.66
CA LEU A 69 9.95 -3.15 9.87
C LEU A 69 10.59 -2.35 8.73
N LEU A 70 9.79 -1.57 8.00
CA LEU A 70 10.26 -0.72 6.90
C LEU A 70 9.81 0.72 7.07
N ARG A 71 10.64 1.64 6.60
CA ARG A 71 10.36 3.07 6.43
C ARG A 71 10.77 3.49 5.04
N GLY A 72 10.21 4.59 4.54
CA GLY A 72 10.59 5.15 3.24
C GLY A 72 9.69 4.71 2.09
N LEU A 73 8.68 3.87 2.35
CA LEU A 73 7.78 3.37 1.31
C LEU A 73 6.94 4.51 0.72
N SER A 74 6.77 4.49 -0.59
CA SER A 74 6.01 5.51 -1.31
C SER A 74 4.53 5.14 -1.35
N MET A 75 3.77 5.72 -0.42
CA MET A 75 2.34 5.47 -0.22
C MET A 75 1.98 3.96 -0.20
N PRO A 76 2.43 3.17 0.78
CA PRO A 76 2.28 1.71 0.76
C PRO A 76 0.82 1.25 0.95
N HIS A 77 0.35 0.38 0.06
CA HIS A 77 -0.99 -0.19 0.06
C HIS A 77 -0.98 -1.72 0.14
N SER A 78 -2.09 -2.27 0.65
CA SER A 78 -2.49 -3.68 0.51
C SER A 78 -1.36 -4.69 0.70
N PRO A 79 -0.71 -4.73 1.88
CA PRO A 79 0.25 -5.76 2.17
C PRO A 79 -0.46 -7.13 2.16
N ARG A 80 0.23 -8.14 1.62
CA ARG A 80 -0.31 -9.49 1.47
C ARG A 80 0.73 -10.55 1.76
N TRP A 81 0.38 -11.51 2.60
CA TRP A 81 1.16 -12.72 2.77
C TRP A 81 0.74 -13.74 1.72
N TYR A 82 1.69 -14.16 0.88
CA TYR A 82 1.41 -15.11 -0.18
C TYR A 82 2.67 -15.90 -0.53
N GLN A 83 2.55 -17.23 -0.60
CA GLN A 83 3.65 -18.17 -0.86
C GLN A 83 4.87 -17.95 0.06
N GLY A 84 4.62 -17.77 1.36
CA GLY A 84 5.69 -17.61 2.37
C GLY A 84 6.44 -16.28 2.27
N LYS A 85 5.93 -15.31 1.51
CA LYS A 85 6.51 -13.98 1.35
C LYS A 85 5.50 -12.90 1.66
N LEU A 86 6.00 -11.77 2.14
CA LEU A 86 5.22 -10.56 2.28
C LEU A 86 5.38 -9.68 1.04
N TRP A 87 4.26 -9.33 0.44
CA TRP A 87 4.15 -8.47 -0.73
C TRP A 87 3.54 -7.13 -0.31
N VAL A 88 3.95 -6.05 -0.97
CA VAL A 88 3.41 -4.72 -0.75
C VAL A 88 3.29 -3.97 -2.08
N LEU A 89 2.30 -3.10 -2.18
CA LEU A 89 2.18 -2.16 -3.29
C LEU A 89 2.77 -0.80 -2.88
N GLU A 90 3.70 -0.26 -3.66
CA GLU A 90 4.10 1.14 -3.50
C GLU A 90 3.35 1.99 -4.52
N SER A 91 2.26 2.58 -4.09
CA SER A 91 1.35 3.24 -5.01
C SER A 91 1.87 4.56 -5.55
N GLY A 92 2.73 5.24 -4.78
CA GLY A 92 3.44 6.41 -5.27
C GLY A 92 4.48 6.07 -6.35
N GLU A 93 4.93 4.81 -6.42
CA GLU A 93 5.80 4.29 -7.49
C GLU A 93 5.02 3.60 -8.61
N GLY A 94 3.79 3.18 -8.34
CA GLY A 94 3.02 2.28 -9.21
C GLY A 94 3.70 0.91 -9.33
N SER A 95 4.14 0.32 -8.21
CA SER A 95 4.88 -0.94 -8.21
C SER A 95 4.31 -2.00 -7.27
N LEU A 96 4.69 -3.25 -7.57
CA LEU A 96 4.61 -4.40 -6.68
C LEU A 96 6.02 -4.71 -6.17
N ALA A 97 6.17 -4.87 -4.86
CA ALA A 97 7.42 -5.23 -4.22
C ALA A 97 7.29 -6.47 -3.33
N ALA A 98 8.36 -7.25 -3.25
CA ALA A 98 8.54 -8.31 -2.28
C ALA A 98 9.38 -7.79 -1.11
N VAL A 99 8.97 -8.12 0.13
CA VAL A 99 9.63 -7.70 1.36
C VAL A 99 10.54 -8.81 1.89
N ASP A 100 11.77 -8.44 2.24
CA ASP A 100 12.67 -9.25 3.06
C ASP A 100 12.60 -8.74 4.50
N ILE A 101 11.89 -9.49 5.34
CA ILE A 101 11.62 -9.10 6.73
C ILE A 101 12.91 -9.14 7.57
N GLU A 102 13.77 -10.12 7.34
CA GLU A 102 15.02 -10.30 8.09
C GLU A 102 15.99 -9.15 7.81
N ARG A 103 16.15 -8.81 6.52
CA ARG A 103 17.04 -7.73 6.10
C ARG A 103 16.42 -6.33 6.24
N ARG A 104 15.10 -6.25 6.48
CA ARG A 104 14.34 -5.00 6.48
C ARG A 104 14.52 -4.21 5.19
N THR A 105 14.42 -4.93 4.09
CA THR A 105 14.48 -4.36 2.74
C THR A 105 13.28 -4.81 1.92
N TRP A 106 13.10 -4.20 0.77
CA TRP A 106 12.13 -4.64 -0.22
C TRP A 106 12.73 -4.46 -1.61
N GLN A 107 12.25 -5.26 -2.54
CA GLN A 107 12.66 -5.23 -3.93
C GLN A 107 11.44 -5.08 -4.82
N THR A 108 11.47 -4.06 -5.69
CA THR A 108 10.48 -3.91 -6.76
C THR A 108 10.56 -5.10 -7.71
N VAL A 109 9.43 -5.79 -7.86
CA VAL A 109 9.27 -6.94 -8.77
C VAL A 109 8.67 -6.51 -10.10
N ALA A 110 7.71 -5.57 -10.07
CA ALA A 110 7.10 -5.05 -11.29
C ALA A 110 6.63 -3.61 -11.11
N GLN A 111 6.53 -2.89 -12.23
CA GLN A 111 5.88 -1.59 -12.31
C GLN A 111 4.68 -1.68 -13.25
N VAL A 112 3.61 -0.96 -12.92
CA VAL A 112 2.33 -0.93 -13.63
C VAL A 112 1.92 0.51 -13.92
N PRO A 113 1.13 0.78 -14.97
CA PRO A 113 0.88 2.13 -15.48
C PRO A 113 -0.24 2.86 -14.71
N GLY A 114 -0.22 2.83 -13.38
CA GLY A 114 -1.26 3.42 -12.56
C GLY A 114 -0.99 3.33 -11.07
N PHE A 115 -1.81 4.04 -10.30
CA PHE A 115 -1.66 4.07 -8.85
C PHE A 115 -2.29 2.82 -8.29
N THR A 116 -1.43 1.95 -7.77
CA THR A 116 -1.81 0.64 -7.27
C THR A 116 -2.67 0.78 -6.02
N ARG A 117 -3.65 -0.13 -5.84
CA ARG A 117 -4.60 -0.07 -4.72
C ARG A 117 -4.70 -1.41 -4.03
N GLY A 118 -5.34 -2.38 -4.69
CA GLY A 118 -5.56 -3.72 -4.19
C GLY A 118 -4.67 -4.72 -4.91
N ILE A 119 -4.34 -5.81 -4.23
CA ILE A 119 -3.68 -6.97 -4.82
C ILE A 119 -4.25 -8.25 -4.25
N ASP A 120 -4.38 -9.25 -5.13
CA ASP A 120 -4.60 -10.63 -4.76
C ASP A 120 -3.88 -11.57 -5.74
N PHE A 121 -3.80 -12.87 -5.42
CA PHE A 121 -2.95 -13.81 -6.14
C PHE A 121 -3.64 -15.11 -6.50
N VAL A 122 -3.27 -15.68 -7.66
CA VAL A 122 -3.61 -17.06 -8.07
C VAL A 122 -2.39 -17.69 -8.76
N GLY A 123 -1.84 -18.77 -8.20
CA GLY A 123 -0.61 -19.37 -8.73
C GLY A 123 0.54 -18.35 -8.76
N PRO A 124 1.25 -18.18 -9.88
CA PRO A 124 2.30 -17.16 -10.02
C PRO A 124 1.75 -15.78 -10.41
N LEU A 125 0.43 -15.58 -10.46
CA LEU A 125 -0.18 -14.35 -10.96
C LEU A 125 -0.62 -13.44 -9.82
N ALA A 126 -0.20 -12.19 -9.86
CA ALA A 126 -0.68 -11.08 -9.05
C ALA A 126 -1.68 -10.25 -9.85
N PHE A 127 -2.88 -10.05 -9.31
CA PHE A 127 -3.93 -9.20 -9.85
C PHE A 127 -3.92 -7.88 -9.10
N ILE A 128 -3.53 -6.81 -9.79
CA ILE A 128 -3.29 -5.49 -9.19
C ILE A 128 -4.34 -4.51 -9.68
N GLY A 129 -5.15 -4.00 -8.76
CA GLY A 129 -6.10 -2.93 -9.05
C GLY A 129 -5.39 -1.57 -9.16
N LEU A 130 -5.65 -0.86 -10.25
CA LEU A 130 -5.14 0.48 -10.53
C LEU A 130 -6.26 1.50 -10.49
N SER A 131 -5.96 2.67 -9.94
CA SER A 131 -6.82 3.85 -10.03
C SER A 131 -6.14 4.95 -10.84
N GLN A 132 -6.97 5.76 -11.50
CA GLN A 132 -6.50 6.98 -12.13
C GLN A 132 -6.19 8.02 -11.05
N VAL A 133 -4.97 8.58 -11.09
CA VAL A 133 -4.61 9.70 -10.24
C VAL A 133 -4.97 10.98 -10.96
N ARG A 134 -5.94 11.74 -10.46
CA ARG A 134 -6.16 13.12 -10.89
C ARG A 134 -5.12 14.02 -10.23
N GLU A 135 -4.61 14.99 -10.96
CA GLU A 135 -3.78 16.06 -10.39
C GLU A 135 -4.62 16.84 -9.37
N SER A 136 -4.37 16.55 -8.10
CA SER A 136 -4.85 17.31 -6.95
C SER A 136 -3.67 17.54 -6.01
N ALA A 137 -3.80 18.48 -5.08
CA ALA A 137 -2.75 18.81 -4.10
C ALA A 137 -2.24 17.58 -3.32
N VAL A 138 -3.06 16.53 -3.20
CA VAL A 138 -2.69 15.29 -2.51
C VAL A 138 -1.70 14.44 -3.32
N PHE A 139 -1.71 14.50 -4.65
CA PHE A 139 -0.87 13.63 -5.50
C PHE A 139 0.29 14.36 -6.18
N SER A 140 0.49 15.65 -5.90
CA SER A 140 1.69 16.36 -6.36
C SER A 140 2.95 15.79 -5.68
N GLY A 141 4.03 15.61 -6.46
CA GLY A 141 5.34 15.19 -5.95
C GLY A 141 5.52 13.68 -5.69
N ILE A 142 4.65 12.82 -6.23
CA ILE A 142 4.88 11.36 -6.24
C ILE A 142 5.56 10.91 -7.55
N PRO A 143 6.53 9.96 -7.51
CA PRO A 143 7.30 9.57 -8.70
C PRO A 143 6.47 9.05 -9.87
N LEU A 144 5.38 8.33 -9.60
CA LEU A 144 4.46 7.85 -10.64
C LEU A 144 3.89 8.97 -11.52
N VAL A 145 3.50 10.09 -10.92
CA VAL A 145 2.91 11.24 -11.63
C VAL A 145 3.96 11.95 -12.50
N GLN A 146 5.23 11.91 -12.09
CA GLN A 146 6.32 12.46 -12.89
C GLN A 146 6.67 11.56 -14.09
N ARG A 147 6.57 10.24 -13.92
CA ARG A 147 6.96 9.25 -14.94
C ARG A 147 5.87 9.00 -16.00
N LEU A 148 4.59 9.04 -15.63
CA LEU A 148 3.49 8.65 -16.53
C LEU A 148 2.67 9.84 -17.02
N ARG A 149 2.57 9.97 -18.34
CA ARG A 149 1.66 10.93 -19.00
C ARG A 149 0.21 10.48 -18.90
N GLU A 150 -0.05 9.21 -19.16
CA GLU A 150 -1.38 8.61 -19.07
C GLU A 150 -1.42 7.65 -17.89
N ARG A 151 -2.39 7.86 -16.99
CA ARG A 151 -2.60 7.05 -15.79
C ARG A 151 -3.83 6.20 -15.97
N THR A 152 -3.67 4.89 -15.90
CA THR A 152 -4.74 3.92 -16.20
C THR A 152 -5.51 3.51 -14.95
N CYS A 153 -6.77 3.15 -15.15
CA CYS A 153 -7.61 2.49 -14.16
C CYS A 153 -8.00 1.11 -14.70
N GLY A 154 -8.08 0.12 -13.82
CA GLY A 154 -8.39 -1.26 -14.20
C GLY A 154 -7.62 -2.29 -13.38
N VAL A 155 -7.43 -3.48 -13.92
CA VAL A 155 -6.73 -4.60 -13.27
C VAL A 155 -5.57 -5.06 -14.14
N TRP A 156 -4.36 -5.10 -13.56
CA TRP A 156 -3.14 -5.57 -14.22
C TRP A 156 -2.73 -6.91 -13.65
N VAL A 157 -2.37 -7.85 -14.52
CA VAL A 157 -1.95 -9.20 -14.14
C VAL A 157 -0.44 -9.31 -14.34
N VAL A 158 0.30 -9.51 -13.26
CA VAL A 158 1.76 -9.65 -13.25
C VAL A 158 2.13 -11.07 -12.86
N ASN A 159 3.01 -11.71 -13.61
CA ASN A 159 3.66 -12.94 -13.16
C ASN A 159 4.78 -12.59 -12.17
N ILE A 160 4.67 -13.05 -10.92
CA ILE A 160 5.54 -12.64 -9.80
C ILE A 160 6.95 -13.25 -9.84
N GLU A 161 7.15 -14.30 -10.64
CA GLU A 161 8.45 -14.96 -10.81
C GLU A 161 9.30 -14.21 -11.84
N THR A 162 8.63 -13.63 -12.85
CA THR A 162 9.30 -12.94 -13.97
C THR A 162 9.20 -11.41 -13.89
N GLY A 163 8.28 -10.87 -13.08
CA GLY A 163 7.96 -9.45 -13.02
C GLY A 163 7.21 -8.92 -14.24
N LYS A 164 6.83 -9.79 -15.19
CA LYS A 164 6.20 -9.38 -16.45
C LYS A 164 4.69 -9.21 -16.30
N THR A 165 4.14 -8.15 -16.89
CA THR A 165 2.70 -8.04 -17.11
C THR A 165 2.29 -9.06 -18.18
N VAL A 166 1.35 -9.95 -17.85
CA VAL A 166 0.85 -11.00 -18.75
C VAL A 166 -0.55 -10.72 -19.29
N GLY A 167 -1.24 -9.72 -18.73
CA GLY A 167 -2.55 -9.28 -19.19
C GLY A 167 -3.06 -8.09 -18.40
N PHE A 168 -4.11 -7.45 -18.89
CA PHE A 168 -4.81 -6.38 -18.19
C PHE A 168 -6.27 -6.27 -18.63
N LEU A 169 -7.09 -5.69 -17.75
CA LEU A 169 -8.42 -5.19 -18.04
C LEU A 169 -8.42 -3.70 -17.75
N ARG A 170 -8.53 -2.86 -18.78
CA ARG A 170 -8.54 -1.40 -18.63
C ARG A 170 -9.99 -0.89 -18.59
N PHE A 171 -10.25 0.03 -17.68
CA PHE A 171 -11.51 0.77 -17.64
C PHE A 171 -11.38 2.06 -18.45
N GLU A 172 -12.29 2.26 -19.40
CA GLU A 172 -12.29 3.44 -20.29
C GLU A 172 -13.30 4.52 -19.87
N ALA A 173 -14.35 4.15 -19.15
CA ALA A 173 -15.39 5.05 -18.67
C ALA A 173 -15.99 4.56 -17.34
N GLY A 174 -16.78 5.42 -16.67
CA GLY A 174 -17.56 5.05 -15.48
C GLY A 174 -16.76 4.91 -14.17
N VAL A 175 -15.53 5.43 -14.13
CA VAL A 175 -14.57 5.28 -13.01
C VAL A 175 -14.29 6.60 -12.29
N GLN A 176 -15.32 7.46 -12.15
CA GLN A 176 -15.17 8.82 -11.61
C GLN A 176 -15.20 8.93 -10.10
#